data_AF-A0A511V9W2-F1
#
_entry.id   AF-A0A511V9W2-F1
#
_cell.length_a   1.000
_cell.length_b   1.000
_cell.length_c   1.000
_cell.angle_alpha   90.00
_cell.angle_beta   90.00
_cell.angle_gamma   90.00
#
_symmetry.space_group_name_H-M   'P 1'
#
loop_
_entity.id
_entity.type
_entity.pdbx_description
1 polymer ?
#
loop_
_entity_poly.entity_id
_entity_poly.type
_entity_poly.pdbx_seq_one_letter_code
_entity_poly.pdbx_strand_id
1 'polypeptide(L)'
;MQKHFFTVKEANELLPAIRREIEMLQNIRNEFRQKYLELTTYKKRQEQQAVTDTQDEYIFKMEGSLEFLEIQAQMHVNNIQSQGAQLKEIDPGLVDFPAVINGEEVLLCWREGEEKITHYHGLYDGFAGRKKLD
;
A
#
# COMPACT_ATOMS: atom_id res chain seq x y z
N MET A 1 -14.22 16.49 0.58
CA MET A 1 -12.91 17.14 0.76
C MET A 1 -12.52 17.82 -0.54
N GLN A 2 -11.97 19.03 -0.47
CA GLN A 2 -11.50 19.76 -1.65
C GLN A 2 -10.27 19.05 -2.22
N LYS A 3 -10.16 18.94 -3.55
CA LYS A 3 -9.03 18.31 -4.22
C LYS A 3 -7.80 19.19 -4.00
N HIS A 4 -6.81 18.71 -3.25
CA HIS A 4 -5.54 19.40 -3.07
C HIS A 4 -4.61 19.00 -4.21
N PHE A 5 -4.05 20.00 -4.91
CA PHE A 5 -3.05 19.80 -5.96
C PHE A 5 -1.68 20.18 -5.42
N PHE A 6 -0.73 19.26 -5.58
CA PHE A 6 0.64 19.39 -5.11
C PHE A 6 1.51 20.09 -6.14
N THR A 7 2.44 20.90 -5.64
CA THR A 7 3.67 21.20 -6.36
C THR A 7 4.65 20.04 -6.24
N VAL A 8 5.61 19.95 -7.18
CA VAL A 8 6.70 18.95 -7.12
C VAL A 8 7.49 19.06 -5.82
N LYS A 9 7.68 20.29 -5.30
CA LYS A 9 8.38 20.53 -4.05
C LYS A 9 7.62 19.94 -2.85
N GLU A 10 6.34 20.27 -2.70
CA GLU A 10 5.50 19.76 -1.62
C GLU A 10 5.40 18.24 -1.64
N ALA A 11 5.20 17.64 -2.82
CA ALA A 11 5.14 16.19 -2.94
C ALA A 11 6.47 15.52 -2.55
N ASN A 12 7.61 16.13 -2.89
CA ASN A 12 8.94 15.65 -2.47
C ASN A 12 9.16 15.78 -0.95
N GLU A 13 8.62 16.81 -0.30
CA GLU A 13 8.70 16.99 1.16
C GLU A 13 7.93 15.90 1.93
N LEU A 14 6.91 15.29 1.31
CA LEU A 14 6.16 14.16 1.89
C LEU A 14 6.87 12.81 1.75
N LEU A 15 7.82 12.66 0.81
CA LEU A 15 8.44 11.35 0.53
C LEU A 15 9.06 10.65 1.75
N PRO A 16 9.71 11.34 2.73
CA PRO A 16 10.22 10.66 3.93
C PRO A 16 9.12 10.02 4.79
N ALA A 17 7.90 10.58 4.80
CA ALA A 17 6.76 9.97 5.46
C ALA A 17 6.18 8.84 4.62
N ILE A 18 5.98 9.08 3.32
CA ILE A 18 5.44 8.08 2.38
C ILE A 18 6.30 6.81 2.33
N ARG A 19 7.63 6.94 2.31
CA ARG A 19 8.56 5.79 2.37
C ARG A 19 8.33 4.92 3.60
N ARG A 20 8.15 5.53 4.77
CA ARG A 20 7.88 4.80 6.01
C ARG A 20 6.55 4.06 5.95
N GLU A 21 5.50 4.70 5.44
CA GLU A 21 4.19 4.05 5.28
C GLU A 21 4.26 2.87 4.29
N ILE A 22 4.98 3.02 3.17
CA ILE A 22 5.17 1.94 2.19
C ILE A 22 5.95 0.77 2.78
N GLU A 23 7.06 1.04 3.48
CA GLU A 23 7.86 0.00 4.14
C GLU A 23 7.01 -0.79 5.14
N MET A 24 6.19 -0.11 5.95
CA MET A 24 5.27 -0.76 6.88
C MET A 24 4.23 -1.62 6.16
N LEU A 25 3.63 -1.11 5.08
CA LEU A 25 2.66 -1.87 4.26
C LEU A 25 3.28 -3.13 3.65
N GLN A 26 4.51 -3.03 3.13
CA GLN A 26 5.22 -4.17 2.56
C GLN A 26 5.52 -5.23 3.62
N ASN A 27 5.95 -4.82 4.82
CA ASN A 27 6.18 -5.71 5.95
C ASN A 27 4.89 -6.44 6.37
N ILE A 28 3.79 -5.69 6.54
CA ILE A 28 2.47 -6.25 6.89
C ILE A 28 2.00 -7.24 5.82
N ARG A 29 2.13 -6.88 4.54
CA ARG A 29 1.75 -7.75 3.43
C ARG A 29 2.55 -9.05 3.42
N ASN A 30 3.86 -8.99 3.68
CA ASN A 30 4.72 -10.16 3.76
C ASN A 30 4.31 -11.05 4.94
N GLU A 31 4.06 -10.47 6.12
CA GLU A 31 3.60 -11.21 7.30
C GLU A 31 2.23 -11.86 7.07
N PHE A 32 1.27 -11.11 6.52
CA PHE A 32 -0.05 -11.60 6.17
C PHE A 32 0.05 -12.81 5.24
N ARG A 33 0.88 -12.72 4.19
CA ARG A 33 1.08 -13.83 3.24
C ARG A 33 1.61 -15.09 3.94
N GLN A 34 2.56 -14.96 4.87
CA GLN A 34 3.09 -16.12 5.60
C GLN A 34 2.02 -16.76 6.49
N LYS A 35 1.33 -15.95 7.31
CA LYS A 35 0.27 -16.44 8.21
C LYS A 35 -0.91 -17.03 7.46
N TYR A 36 -1.29 -16.44 6.33
CA TYR A 36 -2.36 -16.96 5.49
C TYR A 36 -2.00 -18.33 4.88
N LEU A 37 -0.74 -18.50 4.43
CA LEU A 37 -0.26 -19.80 3.95
C LEU A 37 -0.21 -20.84 5.08
N GLU A 38 0.22 -20.45 6.28
CA GLU A 38 0.22 -21.30 7.47
C GLU A 38 -1.20 -21.77 7.82
N LEU A 39 -2.15 -20.84 7.93
CA LEU A 39 -3.56 -21.11 8.22
C LEU A 39 -4.19 -22.05 7.19
N THR A 40 -4.02 -21.77 5.89
CA THR A 40 -4.61 -22.59 4.82
C THR A 40 -3.98 -23.98 4.75
N THR A 41 -2.67 -24.10 5.01
CA THR A 41 -1.98 -25.39 5.10
C THR A 41 -2.46 -26.18 6.30
N TYR A 42 -2.64 -25.52 7.45
CA TYR A 42 -3.17 -26.14 8.66
C TYR A 42 -4.59 -26.66 8.44
N LYS A 43 -5.51 -25.82 7.93
CA LYS A 43 -6.90 -26.21 7.63
C LYS A 43 -6.97 -27.43 6.70
N LYS A 44 -6.17 -27.45 5.63
CA LYS A 44 -6.10 -28.60 4.69
C LYS A 44 -5.64 -29.91 5.36
N ARG A 45 -4.71 -29.84 6.31
CA ARG A 45 -4.26 -31.04 7.06
C ARG A 45 -5.36 -31.53 8.00
N GLN A 46 -6.14 -30.63 8.58
CA GLN A 46 -7.21 -30.97 9.52
C GLN A 46 -8.44 -31.59 8.84
N GLU A 47 -8.75 -31.22 7.59
CA GLU A 47 -9.80 -31.89 6.81
C GLU A 47 -9.59 -33.41 6.68
N GLN A 48 -8.37 -33.90 6.91
CA GLN A 48 -7.99 -35.31 6.84
C GLN A 48 -7.97 -36.01 8.21
N GLN A 49 -8.34 -35.33 9.30
CA GLN A 49 -8.31 -35.85 10.68
C GLN A 49 -9.62 -35.54 11.43
N ALA A 50 -9.91 -36.27 12.52
CA ALA A 50 -11.05 -35.96 13.38
C ALA A 50 -10.81 -34.63 14.12
N VAL A 51 -11.83 -33.77 14.14
CA VAL A 51 -11.77 -32.43 14.75
C VAL A 51 -11.65 -32.54 16.27
N THR A 52 -10.77 -31.74 16.89
CA THR A 52 -10.59 -31.66 18.36
C THR A 52 -10.70 -30.22 18.85
N ASP A 53 -11.22 -29.97 20.05
CA ASP A 53 -11.43 -28.62 20.63
C ASP A 53 -10.18 -27.69 20.60
N THR A 54 -8.97 -28.24 20.66
CA THR A 54 -7.71 -27.48 20.60
C THR A 54 -7.40 -26.92 19.20
N GLN A 55 -8.01 -27.47 18.15
CA GLN A 55 -7.84 -27.02 16.77
C GLN A 55 -8.58 -25.71 16.51
N ASP A 56 -9.78 -25.56 17.09
CA ASP A 56 -10.60 -24.37 16.95
C ASP A 56 -9.94 -23.15 17.61
N GLU A 57 -9.30 -23.32 18.76
CA GLU A 57 -8.58 -22.24 19.44
C GLU A 57 -7.39 -21.72 18.61
N TYR A 58 -6.62 -22.61 17.98
CA TYR A 58 -5.47 -22.22 17.17
C TYR A 58 -5.91 -21.53 15.86
N ILE A 59 -6.96 -22.03 15.20
CA ILE A 59 -7.55 -21.38 14.02
C ILE A 59 -8.05 -19.98 14.37
N PHE A 60 -8.81 -19.85 15.47
CA PHE A 60 -9.32 -18.56 15.93
C PHE A 60 -8.20 -17.55 16.17
N LYS A 61 -7.09 -17.96 16.81
CA LYS A 61 -5.92 -17.09 17.03
C LYS A 61 -5.25 -16.66 15.72
N MET A 62 -5.12 -17.56 14.75
CA MET A 62 -4.55 -17.23 13.44
C MET A 62 -5.44 -16.25 12.67
N GLU A 63 -6.76 -16.48 12.66
CA GLU A 63 -7.72 -15.60 12.01
C GLU A 63 -7.71 -14.20 12.65
N GLY A 64 -7.74 -14.11 13.98
CA GLY A 64 -7.63 -12.82 14.68
C GLY A 64 -6.30 -12.11 14.41
N SER A 65 -5.20 -12.85 14.24
CA SER A 65 -3.91 -12.27 13.85
C SER A 65 -3.94 -11.70 12.42
N LEU A 66 -4.66 -12.33 11.49
CA LEU A 66 -4.82 -11.82 10.12
C LEU A 66 -5.71 -10.57 10.11
N GLU A 67 -6.82 -10.58 10.85
CA GLU A 67 -7.70 -9.42 11.00
C GLU A 67 -6.94 -8.21 11.57
N PHE A 68 -6.09 -8.43 12.59
CA PHE A 68 -5.25 -7.37 13.13
C PHE A 68 -4.30 -6.77 12.07
N LEU A 69 -3.68 -7.60 11.24
CA LEU A 69 -2.81 -7.14 10.16
C LEU A 69 -3.57 -6.33 9.10
N GLU A 70 -4.80 -6.72 8.76
CA GLU A 70 -5.66 -5.96 7.84
C GLU A 70 -5.98 -4.57 8.41
N ILE A 71 -6.31 -4.48 9.69
CA ILE A 71 -6.55 -3.19 10.38
C ILE A 71 -5.30 -2.32 10.31
N GLN A 72 -4.12 -2.87 10.62
CA GLN A 72 -2.86 -2.13 10.53
C GLN A 72 -2.58 -1.65 9.10
N ALA A 73 -2.77 -2.51 8.09
CA ALA A 73 -2.60 -2.12 6.70
C ALA A 73 -3.53 -0.94 6.33
N GLN A 74 -4.80 -1.02 6.71
CA GLN A 74 -5.76 0.05 6.44
C GLN A 74 -5.37 1.37 7.12
N MET A 75 -4.80 1.32 8.33
CA MET A 75 -4.28 2.52 8.99
C MET A 75 -3.16 3.18 8.18
N HIS A 76 -2.19 2.42 7.67
CA HIS A 76 -1.11 2.96 6.84
C HIS A 76 -1.60 3.50 5.49
N VAL A 77 -2.56 2.81 4.85
CA VAL A 77 -3.22 3.32 3.64
C VAL A 77 -3.91 4.66 3.92
N ASN A 78 -4.62 4.76 5.04
CA ASN A 78 -5.31 5.98 5.44
C ASN A 78 -4.33 7.12 5.75
N ASN A 79 -3.17 6.83 6.35
CA ASN A 79 -2.13 7.83 6.59
C ASN A 79 -1.62 8.44 5.27
N ILE A 80 -1.37 7.61 4.25
CA ILE A 80 -1.00 8.08 2.90
C ILE A 80 -2.11 8.95 2.31
N GLN A 81 -3.36 8.47 2.35
CA GLN A 81 -4.51 9.20 1.79
C GLN A 81 -4.81 10.52 2.50
N SER A 82 -4.63 10.57 3.83
CA SER A 82 -4.82 11.79 4.62
C SER A 82 -3.81 12.89 4.28
N GLN A 83 -2.64 12.49 3.76
CA GLN A 83 -1.63 13.41 3.23
C GLN A 83 -1.96 13.85 1.80
N GLY A 84 -3.08 13.41 1.21
CA GLY A 84 -3.50 13.73 -0.16
C GLY A 84 -2.83 12.89 -1.26
N ALA A 85 -1.92 11.99 -0.88
CA ALA A 85 -1.25 11.06 -1.78
C ALA A 85 -2.15 9.85 -2.09
N GLN A 86 -1.90 9.20 -3.23
CA GLN A 86 -2.67 8.05 -3.71
C GLN A 86 -1.75 6.83 -3.80
N LEU A 87 -1.91 5.89 -2.88
CA LEU A 87 -1.29 4.58 -3.01
C LEU A 87 -1.86 3.86 -4.24
N LYS A 88 -1.01 3.49 -5.20
CA LYS A 88 -1.39 2.71 -6.38
C LYS A 88 -1.04 1.24 -6.21
N GLU A 89 0.18 0.95 -5.80
CA GLU A 89 0.67 -0.41 -5.59
C GLU A 89 1.57 -0.44 -4.36
N ILE A 90 1.38 -1.43 -3.47
CA ILE A 90 2.26 -1.62 -2.29
C ILE A 90 3.65 -2.10 -2.73
N ASP A 91 3.70 -2.93 -3.77
CA ASP A 91 4.94 -3.40 -4.38
C ASP A 91 4.78 -3.28 -5.88
N PRO A 92 5.64 -2.47 -6.53
CA PRO A 92 6.94 -2.00 -6.05
C PRO A 92 6.90 -0.64 -5.29
N GLY A 93 5.81 -0.30 -4.61
CA GLY A 93 5.70 0.96 -3.87
C GLY A 93 5.44 2.15 -4.80
N LEU A 94 4.27 2.16 -5.44
CA LEU A 94 3.84 3.22 -6.35
C LEU A 94 2.86 4.17 -5.65
N VAL A 95 3.20 5.46 -5.67
CA VAL A 95 2.41 6.52 -5.06
C VAL A 95 2.30 7.70 -6.00
N ASP A 96 1.08 8.17 -6.21
CA ASP A 96 0.78 9.32 -7.05
C ASP A 96 0.30 10.51 -6.21
N PHE A 97 0.62 11.72 -6.67
CA PHE A 97 0.17 12.97 -6.07
C PHE A 97 -0.58 13.80 -7.12
N PRO A 98 -1.85 14.17 -6.88
CA PRO A 98 -2.58 15.06 -7.79
C PRO A 98 -1.85 16.37 -8.00
N ALA A 99 -1.67 16.82 -9.23
CA ALA A 99 -1.03 18.09 -9.54
C ALA A 99 -1.65 18.74 -10.78
N VAL A 100 -1.22 19.97 -11.06
CA VAL A 100 -1.56 20.69 -12.29
C VAL A 100 -0.27 21.11 -12.98
N ILE A 101 -0.10 20.73 -14.24
CA ILE A 101 1.03 21.15 -15.10
C ILE A 101 0.44 21.78 -16.35
N ASN A 102 0.88 23.02 -16.68
CA ASN A 102 0.38 23.77 -17.83
C ASN A 102 -1.15 23.91 -17.91
N GLY A 103 -1.83 23.94 -16.74
CA GLY A 103 -3.30 24.02 -16.66
C GLY A 103 -4.03 22.69 -16.80
N GLU A 104 -3.31 21.58 -17.00
CA GLU A 104 -3.89 20.23 -17.08
C GLU A 104 -3.72 19.47 -15.76
N GLU A 105 -4.77 18.76 -15.34
CA GLU A 105 -4.69 17.85 -14.20
C GLU A 105 -3.83 16.63 -14.55
N VAL A 106 -2.85 16.36 -13.70
CA VAL A 106 -1.91 15.25 -13.84
C VAL A 106 -1.66 14.57 -12.49
N LEU A 107 -0.92 13.47 -12.51
CA LEU A 107 -0.45 12.77 -11.33
C LEU A 107 1.08 12.77 -11.33
N LEU A 108 1.69 13.41 -10.33
CA LEU A 108 3.11 13.25 -10.06
C LEU A 108 3.34 11.84 -9.53
N CYS A 109 4.23 11.10 -10.15
CA CYS A 109 4.37 9.68 -9.87
C CYS A 109 5.72 9.38 -9.24
N TRP A 110 5.70 8.73 -8.09
CA TRP A 110 6.86 8.24 -7.36
C TRP A 110 6.84 6.72 -7.28
N ARG A 111 8.00 6.10 -7.46
CA ARG A 111 8.22 4.70 -7.16
C ARG A 111 9.28 4.56 -6.08
N GLU A 112 9.11 3.59 -5.19
CA GLU A 112 10.15 3.20 -4.24
C GLU A 112 11.49 2.93 -4.95
N GLY A 113 12.57 3.36 -4.30
CA GLY A 113 13.91 3.41 -4.88
C GLY A 113 14.24 4.71 -5.63
N GLU A 114 13.24 5.55 -5.96
CA GLU A 114 13.50 6.90 -6.48
C GLU A 114 13.78 7.87 -5.34
N GLU A 115 14.87 8.66 -5.47
CA GLU A 115 15.26 9.67 -4.47
C GLU A 115 14.23 10.81 -4.37
N LYS A 116 13.66 11.20 -5.51
CA LYS A 116 12.70 12.30 -5.65
C LYS A 116 11.73 12.02 -6.79
N ILE A 117 10.58 12.68 -6.77
CA ILE A 117 9.63 12.71 -7.88
C ILE A 117 10.31 13.41 -9.07
N THR A 118 10.38 12.70 -10.19
CA THR A 118 10.98 13.17 -11.44
C THR A 118 10.06 13.03 -12.65
N HIS A 119 8.89 12.44 -12.47
CA HIS A 119 7.96 12.15 -13.54
C HIS A 119 6.52 12.41 -13.11
N TYR A 120 5.67 12.62 -14.10
CA TYR A 120 4.22 12.70 -13.97
C TYR A 120 3.55 11.90 -15.09
N HIS A 121 2.25 11.64 -14.98
CA HIS A 121 1.45 11.08 -16.07
C HIS A 121 0.05 11.70 -16.08
N GLY A 122 -0.67 11.56 -17.19
CA GLY A 122 -2.07 11.97 -17.26
C GLY A 122 -2.96 11.13 -16.34
N LEU A 123 -4.18 11.61 -16.06
CA LEU A 123 -5.11 10.93 -15.14
C LEU A 123 -5.45 9.49 -15.55
N TYR A 124 -5.35 9.17 -16.85
CA TYR A 124 -5.71 7.86 -17.41
C TYR A 124 -4.52 7.07 -17.97
N ASP A 125 -3.31 7.63 -17.92
CA ASP A 125 -2.13 7.04 -18.55
C ASP A 125 -1.43 6.00 -17.66
N GLY A 126 -1.53 6.19 -16.33
CA GLY A 126 -0.84 5.38 -15.32
C GLY A 126 0.70 5.42 -15.44
N PHE A 127 1.36 4.52 -14.71
CA PHE A 127 2.83 4.47 -14.63
C PHE A 127 3.52 4.28 -16.00
N ALA A 128 2.87 3.57 -16.94
CA ALA A 128 3.44 3.30 -18.27
C ALA A 128 3.55 4.56 -19.15
N GLY A 129 2.72 5.58 -18.89
CA GLY A 129 2.74 6.85 -19.62
C GLY A 129 3.53 7.97 -18.95
N ARG A 130 4.50 7.63 -18.07
CA ARG A 130 5.32 8.62 -17.35
C ARG A 130 6.10 9.52 -18.31
N LYS A 131 5.93 10.83 -18.10
CA LYS A 131 6.68 11.91 -18.72
C LYS A 131 7.61 12.53 -17.68
N LYS A 132 8.83 12.88 -18.05
CA LYS A 132 9.74 13.58 -17.15
C LYS A 132 9.21 14.97 -16.84
N LEU A 133 9.43 15.41 -15.60
CA LEU A 133 9.30 16.81 -15.22
C LEU A 133 10.50 17.56 -15.81
N ASP A 134 10.22 18.70 -16.44
CA ASP A 134 11.25 19.63 -16.95
C ASP A 134 12.02 20.32 -15.82
#